data_AF-A0A0Q9MI99-F1
#
_entry.id   AF-A0A0Q9MI99-F1
#
_cell.length_a   1.000
_cell.length_b   1.000
_cell.length_c   1.000
_cell.angle_alpha   90.00
_cell.angle_beta   90.00
_cell.angle_gamma   90.00
#
_symmetry.space_group_name_H-M   'P 1'
#
loop_
_entity.id
_entity.type
_entity.pdbx_description
1 polymer ?
#
loop_
_entity_poly.entity_id
_entity_poly.type
_entity_poly.pdbx_seq_one_letter_code
_entity_poly.pdbx_strand_id
1 'polypeptide(L)'
;MRTTFDVYADNGASQTGAVASVIASLPMSLAPGQADTAALQGVSGTNGWAERAAETITKGAAGVAVIAPEPGDTQSLERLAASKSVPVVLDFRWASNPAVAQAAEAYKQAAPDSALVEVTAYIRNGIPIEQVRAELLVLAGRLLGHLDDVRTLRTNKKGFAIAATLTPSGTPVTIVAVISNALNNDVRVRMLTRNGCVDLSIPAPDTARPATLKRTDPHGALTSPTIYESSHRATWKRLAALAANGSTAPDLAEFRTAIAYP
;
A
#
# COMPACT_ATOMS: atom_id res chain seq x y z
N MET A 1 1.56 -4.25 -29.42
CA MET A 1 1.21 -5.63 -29.03
C MET A 1 0.72 -5.60 -27.59
N ARG A 2 -0.38 -6.30 -27.25
CA ARG A 2 -0.74 -6.53 -25.85
C ARG A 2 0.06 -7.73 -25.35
N THR A 3 0.95 -7.51 -24.39
CA THR A 3 1.70 -8.59 -23.74
C THR A 3 0.82 -9.21 -22.65
N THR A 4 0.64 -10.53 -22.71
CA THR A 4 0.04 -11.31 -21.61
C THR A 4 1.17 -11.96 -20.84
N PHE A 5 1.13 -11.87 -19.52
CA PHE A 5 2.13 -12.48 -18.63
C PHE A 5 1.54 -13.69 -17.91
N ASP A 6 2.30 -14.77 -17.86
CA ASP A 6 2.02 -15.89 -16.96
C ASP A 6 2.38 -15.50 -15.53
N VAL A 7 1.49 -15.83 -14.59
CA VAL A 7 1.56 -15.47 -13.18
C VAL A 7 1.56 -16.72 -12.31
N TYR A 8 2.55 -16.83 -11.44
CA TYR A 8 2.53 -17.77 -10.32
C TYR A 8 2.58 -16.99 -9.01
N ALA A 9 2.01 -17.56 -7.94
CA ALA A 9 2.17 -17.05 -6.59
C ALA A 9 2.33 -18.22 -5.62
N ASP A 10 3.21 -18.07 -4.64
CA ASP A 10 3.30 -19.05 -3.55
C ASP A 10 1.98 -19.13 -2.76
N ASN A 11 1.79 -20.18 -1.96
CA ASN A 11 0.52 -20.42 -1.26
C ASN A 11 0.09 -19.24 -0.37
N GLY A 12 1.04 -18.58 0.31
CA GLY A 12 0.75 -17.46 1.20
C GLY A 12 0.32 -16.21 0.43
N ALA A 13 1.03 -15.91 -0.67
CA ALA A 13 0.69 -14.83 -1.59
C ALA A 13 -0.65 -15.07 -2.29
N SER A 14 -0.89 -16.30 -2.75
CA SER A 14 -2.11 -16.68 -3.47
C SER A 14 -3.37 -16.44 -2.64
N GLN A 15 -3.35 -16.85 -1.37
CA GLN A 15 -4.46 -16.66 -0.44
C GLN A 15 -4.63 -15.19 -0.03
N THR A 16 -3.54 -14.54 0.40
CA THR A 16 -3.60 -13.18 0.96
C THR A 16 -3.88 -12.12 -0.10
N GLY A 17 -3.35 -12.31 -1.31
CA GLY A 17 -3.46 -11.36 -2.42
C GLY A 17 -4.62 -11.64 -3.38
N ALA A 18 -5.46 -12.63 -3.07
CA ALA A 18 -6.55 -13.10 -3.92
C ALA A 18 -6.12 -13.31 -5.40
N VAL A 19 -4.93 -13.85 -5.63
CA VAL A 19 -4.24 -13.82 -6.93
C VAL A 19 -5.08 -14.47 -8.04
N ALA A 20 -5.77 -15.57 -7.74
CA ALA A 20 -6.66 -16.22 -8.69
C ALA A 20 -7.81 -15.30 -9.15
N SER A 21 -8.39 -14.51 -8.24
CA SER A 21 -9.42 -13.52 -8.57
C SER A 21 -8.86 -12.39 -9.43
N VAL A 22 -7.64 -11.93 -9.13
CA VAL A 22 -6.95 -10.90 -9.92
C VAL A 22 -6.70 -11.38 -11.35
N ILE A 23 -6.17 -12.59 -11.53
CA ILE A 23 -5.94 -13.19 -12.86
C ILE A 23 -7.26 -13.28 -13.63
N ALA A 24 -8.33 -13.79 -12.99
CA ALA A 24 -9.65 -13.89 -13.61
C ALA A 24 -10.23 -12.52 -14.02
N SER A 25 -9.88 -11.44 -13.32
CA SER A 25 -10.33 -10.07 -13.62
C SER A 25 -9.47 -9.33 -14.65
N LEU A 26 -8.32 -9.90 -15.06
CA LEU A 26 -7.36 -9.32 -16.00
C LEU A 26 -6.97 -10.29 -17.13
N PRO A 27 -7.91 -10.99 -17.79
CA PRO A 27 -7.60 -12.12 -18.69
C PRO A 27 -6.82 -11.71 -19.96
N MET A 28 -6.86 -10.43 -20.33
CA MET A 28 -6.10 -9.91 -21.48
C MET A 28 -4.66 -9.50 -21.13
N SER A 29 -4.27 -9.62 -19.86
CA SER A 29 -2.98 -9.17 -19.35
C SER A 29 -2.27 -10.23 -18.52
N LEU A 30 -3.02 -11.07 -17.81
CA LEU A 30 -2.49 -12.09 -16.92
C LEU A 30 -3.10 -13.46 -17.24
N ALA A 31 -2.28 -14.50 -17.19
CA ALA A 31 -2.69 -15.89 -17.28
C ALA A 31 -2.06 -16.71 -16.14
N PRO A 32 -2.65 -17.84 -15.72
CA PRO A 32 -2.02 -18.73 -14.75
C PRO A 32 -0.71 -19.32 -15.30
N GLY A 33 0.35 -19.27 -14.50
CA GLY A 33 1.68 -19.82 -14.80
C GLY A 33 2.13 -20.89 -13.82
N GLN A 34 3.31 -21.46 -14.07
CA GLN A 34 3.96 -22.46 -13.22
C GLN A 34 5.06 -21.84 -12.35
N ALA A 35 5.37 -22.46 -11.21
CA ALA A 35 6.24 -21.93 -10.18
C ALA A 35 7.58 -21.38 -10.70
N ASP A 36 8.30 -22.17 -11.50
CA ASP A 36 9.66 -21.82 -11.91
C ASP A 36 9.74 -21.16 -13.30
N THR A 37 8.59 -21.00 -13.99
CA THR A 37 8.58 -20.49 -15.38
C THR A 37 7.68 -19.28 -15.58
N ALA A 38 6.82 -18.93 -14.62
CA ALA A 38 5.96 -17.77 -14.74
C ALA A 38 6.79 -16.48 -14.78
N ALA A 39 6.42 -15.59 -15.70
CA ALA A 39 7.11 -14.33 -15.91
C ALA A 39 6.89 -13.36 -14.74
N LEU A 40 5.69 -13.34 -14.15
CA LEU A 40 5.39 -12.55 -12.96
C LEU A 40 5.15 -13.47 -11.76
N GLN A 41 5.67 -13.07 -10.61
CA GLN A 41 5.78 -13.93 -9.44
C GLN A 41 5.23 -13.23 -8.19
N GLY A 42 4.34 -13.92 -7.47
CA GLY A 42 3.78 -13.49 -6.20
C GLY A 42 4.50 -14.15 -5.03
N VAL A 43 5.15 -13.35 -4.19
CA VAL A 43 5.88 -13.82 -3.00
C VAL A 43 5.14 -13.39 -1.74
N SER A 44 4.92 -14.31 -0.80
CA SER A 44 4.36 -13.99 0.50
C SER A 44 5.33 -13.11 1.27
N GLY A 45 4.83 -11.96 1.72
CA GLY A 45 5.54 -10.95 2.50
C GLY A 45 5.88 -11.35 3.93
N THR A 46 5.81 -12.62 4.29
CA THR A 46 6.20 -13.13 5.61
C THR A 46 7.73 -13.19 5.77
N ASN A 47 8.23 -13.38 6.98
CA ASN A 47 9.67 -13.50 7.28
C ASN A 47 10.51 -14.19 6.18
N GLY A 48 11.62 -13.57 5.78
CA GLY A 48 12.49 -14.02 4.70
C GLY A 48 11.98 -13.73 3.28
N TRP A 49 10.96 -12.88 3.13
CA TRP A 49 10.37 -12.58 1.81
C TRP A 49 11.35 -11.88 0.87
N ALA A 50 12.27 -11.06 1.41
CA ALA A 50 13.21 -10.29 0.60
C ALA A 50 14.21 -11.20 -0.11
N GLU A 51 14.71 -12.22 0.58
CA GLU A 51 15.59 -13.25 0.03
C GLU A 51 14.85 -14.11 -0.99
N ARG A 52 13.60 -14.52 -0.71
CA ARG A 52 12.78 -15.27 -1.66
C ARG A 52 12.51 -14.47 -2.94
N ALA A 53 12.17 -13.19 -2.81
CA ALA A 53 11.99 -12.31 -3.95
C ALA A 53 13.29 -12.15 -4.77
N ALA A 54 14.45 -12.07 -4.10
CA ALA A 54 15.75 -11.99 -4.77
C ALA A 54 16.09 -13.30 -5.51
N GLU A 55 15.76 -14.46 -4.93
CA GLU A 55 15.90 -15.75 -5.58
C GLU A 55 15.04 -15.84 -6.84
N THR A 56 13.79 -15.38 -6.77
CA THR A 56 12.87 -15.32 -7.91
C THR A 56 13.41 -14.45 -9.06
N ILE A 57 14.02 -13.29 -8.75
CA ILE A 57 14.67 -12.44 -9.75
C ILE A 57 15.87 -13.18 -10.39
N THR A 58 16.68 -13.85 -9.56
CA THR A 58 17.83 -14.63 -10.02
C THR A 58 17.43 -15.76 -10.98
N LYS A 59 16.27 -16.38 -10.74
CA LYS A 59 15.67 -17.41 -11.60
C LYS A 59 15.08 -16.88 -12.91
N GLY A 60 15.06 -15.56 -13.12
CA GLY A 60 14.68 -14.95 -14.39
C GLY A 60 13.25 -14.40 -14.45
N ALA A 61 12.60 -14.17 -13.30
CA ALA A 61 11.31 -13.49 -13.29
C ALA A 61 11.40 -12.08 -13.91
N ALA A 62 10.40 -11.71 -14.69
CA ALA A 62 10.27 -10.38 -15.29
C ALA A 62 9.67 -9.35 -14.33
N GLY A 63 9.09 -9.79 -13.20
CA GLY A 63 8.54 -8.91 -12.18
C GLY A 63 8.08 -9.68 -10.94
N VAL A 64 8.15 -9.03 -9.77
CA VAL A 64 7.77 -9.62 -8.48
C VAL A 64 6.74 -8.74 -7.77
N ALA A 65 5.64 -9.36 -7.33
CA ALA A 65 4.70 -8.77 -6.37
C ALA A 65 4.96 -9.39 -4.99
N VAL A 66 5.26 -8.57 -3.99
CA VAL A 66 5.36 -9.04 -2.60
C VAL A 66 4.06 -8.72 -1.89
N ILE A 67 3.36 -9.76 -1.46
CA ILE A 67 2.02 -9.65 -0.90
C ILE A 67 2.09 -9.44 0.59
N ALA A 68 1.51 -8.34 1.09
CA ALA A 68 1.40 -8.07 2.52
C ALA A 68 2.77 -8.12 3.25
N PRO A 69 3.76 -7.29 2.84
CA PRO A 69 5.13 -7.35 3.37
C PRO A 69 5.20 -7.00 4.87
N GLU A 70 5.78 -7.91 5.65
CA GLU A 70 6.28 -7.65 7.00
C GLU A 70 7.55 -6.77 6.94
N PRO A 71 7.83 -5.98 8.00
CA PRO A 71 9.07 -5.21 8.08
C PRO A 71 10.31 -6.10 7.92
N GLY A 72 11.27 -5.65 7.11
CA GLY A 72 12.51 -6.37 6.85
C GLY A 72 13.47 -5.52 6.00
N ASP A 73 14.75 -5.91 5.97
CA ASP A 73 15.75 -5.22 5.15
C ASP A 73 15.51 -5.50 3.66
N THR A 74 15.34 -4.43 2.88
CA THR A 74 15.09 -4.48 1.44
C THR A 74 16.29 -4.03 0.61
N GLN A 75 17.38 -3.57 1.22
CA GLN A 75 18.47 -2.87 0.51
C GLN A 75 19.18 -3.77 -0.52
N SER A 76 19.40 -5.03 -0.18
CA SER A 76 20.03 -5.99 -1.11
C SER A 76 19.09 -6.38 -2.25
N LEU A 77 17.80 -6.55 -1.96
CA LEU A 77 16.78 -6.81 -2.98
C LEU A 77 16.63 -5.65 -3.95
N GLU A 78 16.61 -4.41 -3.45
CA GLU A 78 16.51 -3.20 -4.29
C GLU A 78 17.68 -3.08 -5.26
N ARG A 79 18.91 -3.28 -4.79
CA ARG A 79 20.11 -3.25 -5.64
C ARG A 79 20.05 -4.33 -6.72
N LEU A 80 19.64 -5.55 -6.37
CA LEU A 80 19.50 -6.64 -7.33
C LEU A 80 18.43 -6.33 -8.38
N ALA A 81 17.24 -5.93 -7.95
CA ALA A 81 16.12 -5.56 -8.82
C ALA A 81 16.51 -4.45 -9.81
N ALA A 82 17.18 -3.40 -9.33
CA ALA A 82 17.70 -2.33 -10.17
C ALA A 82 18.74 -2.83 -11.18
N SER A 83 19.69 -3.68 -10.77
CA SER A 83 20.72 -4.22 -11.66
C SER A 83 20.18 -5.12 -12.78
N LYS A 84 18.98 -5.70 -12.58
CA LYS A 84 18.30 -6.58 -13.53
C LYS A 84 17.15 -5.90 -14.26
N SER A 85 16.86 -4.63 -13.96
CA SER A 85 15.67 -3.91 -14.43
C SER A 85 14.36 -4.68 -14.18
N VAL A 86 14.26 -5.37 -13.04
CA VAL A 86 13.07 -6.14 -12.67
C VAL A 86 12.27 -5.35 -11.63
N PRO A 87 11.00 -4.98 -11.91
CA PRO A 87 10.16 -4.31 -10.93
C PRO A 87 9.82 -5.24 -9.76
N VAL A 88 9.95 -4.69 -8.54
CA VAL A 88 9.42 -5.28 -7.32
C VAL A 88 8.35 -4.35 -6.77
N VAL A 89 7.10 -4.82 -6.77
CA VAL A 89 5.92 -4.04 -6.37
C VAL A 89 5.42 -4.62 -5.04
N LEU A 90 5.22 -3.77 -4.05
CA LEU A 90 4.67 -4.17 -2.76
C LEU A 90 3.14 -4.03 -2.79
N ASP A 91 2.45 -5.10 -2.41
CA ASP A 91 1.00 -5.15 -2.36
C ASP A 91 0.50 -4.93 -0.93
N PHE A 92 0.05 -3.70 -0.69
CA PHE A 92 -0.55 -3.26 0.57
C PHE A 92 -2.07 -3.30 0.47
N ARG A 93 -2.75 -3.57 1.59
CA ARG A 93 -4.22 -3.58 1.68
C ARG A 93 -4.82 -2.23 1.32
N TRP A 94 -4.26 -1.13 1.80
CA TRP A 94 -4.76 0.23 1.63
C TRP A 94 -3.79 1.12 0.84
N ALA A 95 -2.49 1.01 1.11
CA ALA A 95 -1.50 1.91 0.49
C ALA A 95 -1.30 1.69 -1.02
N SER A 96 -1.74 0.54 -1.56
CA SER A 96 -1.73 0.24 -2.99
C SER A 96 -3.06 0.58 -3.69
N ASN A 97 -4.04 1.12 -2.97
CA ASN A 97 -5.31 1.54 -3.56
C ASN A 97 -5.10 2.76 -4.49
N PRO A 98 -5.61 2.76 -5.73
CA PRO A 98 -5.43 3.89 -6.65
C PRO A 98 -5.98 5.23 -6.16
N ALA A 99 -6.97 5.19 -5.27
CA ALA A 99 -7.52 6.41 -4.67
C ALA A 99 -6.49 7.16 -3.82
N VAL A 100 -5.42 6.50 -3.35
CA VAL A 100 -4.33 7.16 -2.60
C VAL A 100 -3.65 8.20 -3.48
N ALA A 101 -3.25 7.83 -4.69
CA ALA A 101 -2.59 8.74 -5.62
C ALA A 101 -3.52 9.89 -6.06
N GLN A 102 -4.80 9.59 -6.28
CA GLN A 102 -5.81 10.61 -6.61
C GLN A 102 -6.03 11.59 -5.44
N ALA A 103 -6.05 11.08 -4.21
CA ALA A 103 -6.30 11.88 -3.02
C ALA A 103 -5.09 12.74 -2.61
N ALA A 104 -3.86 12.30 -2.88
CA ALA A 104 -2.64 13.01 -2.50
C ALA A 104 -2.66 14.50 -2.92
N GLU A 105 -3.16 14.81 -4.11
CA GLU A 105 -3.27 16.20 -4.57
C GLU A 105 -4.29 17.02 -3.73
N ALA A 106 -5.41 16.42 -3.33
CA ALA A 106 -6.38 17.09 -2.47
C ALA A 106 -5.83 17.37 -1.06
N TYR A 107 -5.04 16.44 -0.51
CA TYR A 107 -4.35 16.64 0.77
C TYR A 107 -3.26 17.70 0.65
N LYS A 108 -2.48 17.68 -0.42
CA LYS A 108 -1.45 18.69 -0.70
C LYS A 108 -2.03 20.10 -0.79
N GLN A 109 -3.17 20.26 -1.47
CA GLN A 109 -3.88 21.55 -1.57
C GLN A 109 -4.42 22.04 -0.23
N ALA A 110 -4.83 21.13 0.66
CA ALA A 110 -5.37 21.45 1.98
C ALA A 110 -4.29 21.65 3.06
N ALA A 111 -3.07 21.17 2.84
CA ALA A 111 -1.98 21.18 3.81
C ALA A 111 -1.65 22.58 4.38
N PRO A 112 -1.62 23.68 3.60
CA PRO A 112 -1.32 25.00 4.14
C PRO A 112 -2.29 25.50 5.23
N ASP A 113 -3.55 25.04 5.18
CA ASP A 113 -4.60 25.42 6.14
C ASP A 113 -4.90 24.33 7.17
N SER A 114 -4.09 23.26 7.19
CA SER A 114 -4.34 22.09 8.02
C SER A 114 -4.01 22.33 9.50
N ALA A 115 -4.90 21.85 10.37
CA ALA A 115 -4.76 21.96 11.82
C ALA A 115 -4.38 20.61 12.47
N LEU A 116 -4.84 19.50 11.89
CA LEU A 116 -4.59 18.14 12.38
C LEU A 116 -4.82 17.13 11.24
N VAL A 117 -4.01 16.09 11.20
CA VAL A 117 -4.28 14.90 10.40
C VAL A 117 -4.46 13.66 11.28
N GLU A 118 -5.50 12.89 11.01
CA GLU A 118 -5.84 11.64 11.69
C GLU A 118 -5.81 10.50 10.67
N VAL A 119 -5.00 9.49 10.89
CA VAL A 119 -4.98 8.22 10.14
C VAL A 119 -5.46 7.14 11.09
N THR A 120 -6.64 6.57 10.85
CA THR A 120 -7.24 5.55 11.71
C THR A 120 -7.48 4.27 10.92
N ALA A 121 -6.94 3.16 11.39
CA ALA A 121 -7.20 1.83 10.85
C ALA A 121 -7.97 0.99 11.86
N TYR A 122 -9.00 0.30 11.37
CA TYR A 122 -9.63 -0.79 12.11
C TYR A 122 -9.14 -2.10 11.51
N ILE A 123 -8.68 -3.02 12.37
CA ILE A 123 -8.09 -4.28 11.93
C ILE A 123 -8.69 -5.46 12.70
N ARG A 124 -8.98 -6.55 11.98
CA ARG A 124 -9.42 -7.83 12.55
C ARG A 124 -8.26 -8.53 13.25
N ASN A 125 -8.61 -9.42 14.17
CA ASN A 125 -7.65 -10.32 14.80
C ASN A 125 -6.93 -11.18 13.75
N GLY A 126 -5.66 -11.53 14.02
CA GLY A 126 -4.85 -12.41 13.18
C GLY A 126 -3.94 -11.69 12.19
N ILE A 127 -4.13 -10.39 11.98
CA ILE A 127 -3.23 -9.56 11.20
C ILE A 127 -2.01 -9.15 12.05
N PRO A 128 -0.76 -9.37 11.60
CA PRO A 128 0.43 -8.91 12.31
C PRO A 128 0.46 -7.38 12.45
N ILE A 129 0.65 -6.89 13.68
CA ILE A 129 0.53 -5.46 13.99
C ILE A 129 1.66 -4.61 13.36
N GLU A 130 2.88 -5.15 13.30
CA GLU A 130 4.01 -4.46 12.69
C GLU A 130 3.86 -4.31 11.17
N GLN A 131 3.20 -5.28 10.53
CA GLN A 131 2.84 -5.19 9.12
C GLN A 131 1.83 -4.07 8.87
N VAL A 132 0.82 -3.91 9.75
CA VAL A 132 -0.14 -2.79 9.69
C VAL A 132 0.57 -1.46 9.93
N ARG A 133 1.48 -1.40 10.90
CA ARG A 133 2.26 -0.19 11.19
C ARG A 133 3.05 0.27 9.98
N ALA A 134 3.83 -0.63 9.36
CA ALA A 134 4.61 -0.31 8.16
C ALA A 134 3.71 0.18 7.02
N GLU A 135 2.59 -0.51 6.80
CA GLU A 135 1.63 -0.14 5.76
C GLU A 135 1.00 1.24 5.99
N LEU A 136 0.61 1.59 7.22
CA LEU A 136 0.03 2.91 7.52
C LEU A 136 1.06 4.03 7.36
N LEU A 137 2.34 3.77 7.64
CA LEU A 137 3.42 4.72 7.41
C LEU A 137 3.71 4.91 5.92
N VAL A 138 3.67 3.85 5.11
CA VAL A 138 3.72 3.96 3.64
C VAL A 138 2.52 4.74 3.11
N LEU A 139 1.30 4.44 3.58
CA LEU A 139 0.09 5.15 3.20
C LEU A 139 0.19 6.65 3.53
N ALA A 140 0.59 6.99 4.75
CA ALA A 140 0.77 8.37 5.19
C ALA A 140 1.83 9.07 4.33
N GLY A 141 2.97 8.42 4.07
CA GLY A 141 4.01 8.95 3.20
C GLY A 141 3.54 9.26 1.78
N ARG A 142 2.80 8.32 1.16
CA ARG A 142 2.25 8.49 -0.20
C ARG A 142 1.18 9.56 -0.29
N LEU A 143 0.38 9.73 0.77
CA LEU A 143 -0.78 10.62 0.76
C LEU A 143 -0.44 12.04 1.24
N LEU A 144 0.41 12.16 2.25
CA LEU A 144 0.67 13.40 2.98
C LEU A 144 2.08 13.96 2.73
N GLY A 145 3.00 13.16 2.19
CA GLY A 145 4.40 13.53 2.01
C GLY A 145 5.28 13.12 3.21
N HIS A 146 6.34 13.88 3.44
CA HIS A 146 7.33 13.56 4.49
C HIS A 146 6.75 13.75 5.90
N LEU A 147 7.09 12.81 6.79
CA LEU A 147 6.72 12.85 8.20
C LEU A 147 7.98 13.11 9.04
N ASP A 148 7.91 14.12 9.91
CA ASP A 148 8.94 14.44 10.90
C ASP A 148 8.48 14.01 12.32
N ASP A 149 9.40 13.97 13.28
CA ASP A 149 9.16 13.66 14.70
C ASP A 149 8.25 12.44 14.93
N VAL A 150 8.44 11.39 14.12
CA VAL A 150 7.64 10.18 14.22
C VAL A 150 7.99 9.43 15.50
N ARG A 151 6.99 9.24 16.37
CA ARG A 151 7.15 8.59 17.66
C ARG A 151 5.99 7.66 17.98
N THR A 152 6.31 6.44 18.38
CA THR A 152 5.33 5.50 18.91
C THR A 152 4.92 5.90 20.33
N LEU A 153 3.67 6.34 20.51
CA LEU A 153 3.14 6.75 21.81
C LEU A 153 2.70 5.55 22.65
N ARG A 154 2.13 4.53 22.01
CA ARG A 154 1.61 3.34 22.67
C ARG A 154 1.53 2.17 21.70
N THR A 155 1.92 0.99 22.17
CA THR A 155 1.65 -0.29 21.49
C THR A 155 1.18 -1.32 22.52
N ASN A 156 0.13 -2.07 22.20
CA ASN A 156 -0.35 -3.19 23.01
C ASN A 156 -1.18 -4.17 22.17
N LYS A 157 -1.73 -5.21 22.82
CA LYS A 157 -2.54 -6.26 22.18
C LYS A 157 -3.83 -5.77 21.49
N LYS A 158 -4.24 -4.51 21.68
CA LYS A 158 -5.40 -3.87 21.07
C LYS A 158 -5.04 -2.89 19.95
N GLY A 159 -3.75 -2.71 19.65
CA GLY A 159 -3.29 -1.84 18.58
C GLY A 159 -2.20 -0.87 19.02
N PHE A 160 -2.01 0.20 18.25
CA PHE A 160 -0.98 1.21 18.50
C PHE A 160 -1.45 2.64 18.20
N ALA A 161 -0.68 3.60 18.69
CA ALA A 161 -0.80 5.02 18.36
C ALA A 161 0.60 5.62 18.13
N ILE A 162 0.73 6.38 17.04
CA ILE A 162 1.93 7.12 16.63
C ILE A 162 1.55 8.59 16.52
N ALA A 163 2.47 9.46 16.93
CA ALA A 163 2.43 10.88 16.62
C ALA A 163 3.55 11.22 15.64
N ALA A 164 3.32 12.19 14.77
CA ALA A 164 4.28 12.75 13.83
C ALA A 164 3.89 14.19 13.49
N THR A 165 4.71 14.85 12.68
CA THR A 165 4.40 16.16 12.07
C THR A 165 4.59 16.12 10.56
N LEU A 166 3.83 16.95 9.82
CA LEU A 166 4.01 17.10 8.37
C LEU A 166 5.07 18.15 8.04
N THR A 167 5.94 17.85 7.09
CA THR A 167 6.89 18.82 6.53
C THR A 167 6.31 19.44 5.26
N PRO A 168 6.40 20.77 5.05
CA PRO A 168 6.97 21.79 5.92
C PRO A 168 5.95 22.48 6.86
N SER A 169 4.67 22.09 6.84
CA SER A 169 3.62 22.83 7.55
C SER A 169 3.68 22.74 9.08
N GLY A 170 4.38 21.74 9.62
CA GLY A 170 4.41 21.42 11.04
C GLY A 170 3.09 20.83 11.57
N THR A 171 2.15 20.48 10.68
CA THR A 171 0.82 19.99 11.07
C THR A 171 0.95 18.70 11.86
N PRO A 172 0.34 18.58 13.05
CA PRO A 172 0.37 17.34 13.81
C PRO A 172 -0.38 16.22 13.07
N VAL A 173 0.20 15.03 13.10
CA VAL A 173 -0.36 13.80 12.53
C VAL A 173 -0.50 12.77 13.65
N THR A 174 -1.65 12.11 13.69
CA THR A 174 -1.87 10.93 14.53
C THR A 174 -2.14 9.73 13.65
N ILE A 175 -1.45 8.61 13.91
CA ILE A 175 -1.66 7.35 13.20
C ILE A 175 -2.03 6.29 14.23
N VAL A 176 -3.23 5.74 14.12
CA VAL A 176 -3.81 4.82 15.09
C VAL A 176 -4.29 3.57 14.38
N ALA A 177 -3.96 2.42 14.94
CA ALA A 177 -4.59 1.16 14.56
C ALA A 177 -5.31 0.57 15.77
N VAL A 178 -6.54 0.11 15.57
CA VAL A 178 -7.38 -0.52 16.60
C VAL A 178 -7.74 -1.94 16.16
N ILE A 179 -7.34 -2.92 16.97
CA ILE A 179 -7.70 -4.33 16.77
C ILE A 179 -9.11 -4.55 17.32
N SER A 180 -10.07 -4.79 16.41
CA SER A 180 -11.47 -5.04 16.73
C SER A 180 -12.14 -5.89 15.64
N ASN A 181 -12.92 -6.89 16.07
CA ASN A 181 -13.77 -7.67 15.16
C ASN A 181 -15.15 -7.03 14.95
N ALA A 182 -15.45 -5.91 15.61
CA ALA A 182 -16.75 -5.25 15.52
C ALA A 182 -16.88 -4.34 14.28
N LEU A 183 -15.76 -4.02 13.62
CA LEU A 183 -15.71 -3.10 12.47
C LEU A 183 -15.01 -3.76 11.28
N ASN A 184 -15.20 -3.16 10.11
CA ASN A 184 -14.53 -3.59 8.88
C ASN A 184 -13.04 -3.23 8.91
N ASN A 185 -12.25 -3.94 8.10
CA ASN A 185 -10.81 -3.72 7.91
C ASN A 185 -10.53 -2.45 7.08
N ASP A 186 -11.06 -1.31 7.50
CA ASP A 186 -11.02 -0.06 6.74
C ASP A 186 -9.98 0.89 7.33
N VAL A 187 -9.39 1.74 6.48
CA VAL A 187 -8.59 2.90 6.88
C VAL A 187 -9.34 4.18 6.54
N ARG A 188 -9.31 5.13 7.46
CA ARG A 188 -9.74 6.50 7.24
C ARG A 188 -8.58 7.45 7.47
N VAL A 189 -8.36 8.36 6.52
CA VAL A 189 -7.48 9.51 6.69
C VAL A 189 -8.34 10.75 6.70
N ARG A 190 -8.12 11.64 7.67
CA ARG A 190 -8.87 12.87 7.82
C ARG A 190 -7.91 14.01 8.09
N MET A 191 -7.92 15.04 7.25
CA MET A 191 -7.21 16.29 7.48
C MET A 191 -8.23 17.35 7.84
N LEU A 192 -8.17 17.85 9.07
CA LEU A 192 -8.94 18.99 9.52
C LEU A 192 -8.23 20.27 9.06
N THR A 193 -8.96 21.20 8.47
CA THR A 193 -8.45 22.51 8.09
C THR A 193 -9.20 23.61 8.84
N ARG A 194 -8.72 24.85 8.76
CA ARG A 194 -9.34 26.01 9.42
C ARG A 194 -10.86 26.08 9.22
N ASN A 195 -11.33 25.79 8.00
CA ASN A 195 -12.72 25.99 7.59
C ASN A 195 -13.36 24.70 7.03
N GLY A 196 -12.75 23.53 7.25
CA GLY A 196 -13.18 22.35 6.52
C GLY A 196 -12.45 21.06 6.86
N CYS A 197 -12.54 20.12 5.93
CA CYS A 197 -12.00 18.77 6.08
C CYS A 197 -11.74 18.13 4.71
N VAL A 198 -10.65 17.38 4.60
CA VAL A 198 -10.44 16.37 3.56
C VAL A 198 -10.50 15.00 4.23
N ASP A 199 -11.27 14.08 3.68
CA ASP A 199 -11.58 12.78 4.30
C ASP A 199 -11.53 11.68 3.24
N LEU A 200 -10.62 10.72 3.44
CA LEU A 200 -10.43 9.57 2.57
C LEU A 200 -10.76 8.30 3.36
N SER A 201 -11.74 7.53 2.89
CA SER A 201 -12.02 6.19 3.39
C SER A 201 -11.55 5.17 2.37
N ILE A 202 -10.71 4.22 2.79
CA ILE A 202 -10.19 3.12 1.97
C ILE A 202 -10.64 1.81 2.62
N PRO A 203 -11.53 1.05 1.98
CA PRO A 203 -11.94 -0.25 2.51
C PRO A 203 -10.85 -1.31 2.28
N ALA A 204 -10.97 -2.45 2.97
CA ALA A 204 -10.11 -3.60 2.68
C ALA A 204 -10.27 -4.11 1.23
N PRO A 205 -9.20 -4.68 0.64
CA PRO A 205 -9.18 -5.08 -0.77
C PRO A 205 -10.02 -6.33 -1.07
N ASP A 206 -10.43 -7.08 -0.04
CA ASP A 206 -11.34 -8.23 -0.12
C ASP A 206 -12.82 -7.83 -0.15
N THR A 207 -13.11 -6.53 -0.13
CA THR A 207 -14.47 -5.99 -0.23
C THR A 207 -14.76 -5.44 -1.62
N ALA A 208 -16.02 -5.48 -2.05
CA ALA A 208 -16.48 -4.83 -3.28
C ALA A 208 -16.74 -3.32 -3.11
N ARG A 209 -16.29 -2.72 -2.00
CA ARG A 209 -16.55 -1.30 -1.69
C ARG A 209 -15.45 -0.43 -2.34
N PRO A 210 -15.79 0.70 -2.97
CA PRO A 210 -14.79 1.62 -3.47
C PRO A 210 -14.24 2.49 -2.34
N ALA A 211 -13.03 3.03 -2.53
CA ALA A 211 -12.55 4.14 -1.73
C ALA A 211 -13.34 5.42 -2.03
N THR A 212 -13.53 6.26 -1.02
CA THR A 212 -14.30 7.51 -1.13
C THR A 212 -13.47 8.67 -0.61
N LEU A 213 -13.30 9.71 -1.44
CA LEU A 213 -12.68 10.97 -1.07
C LEU A 213 -13.75 12.06 -0.98
N LYS A 214 -13.87 12.68 0.19
CA LYS A 214 -14.80 13.77 0.48
C LYS A 214 -14.02 15.01 0.93
N ARG A 215 -14.38 16.16 0.37
CA ARG A 215 -13.96 17.48 0.83
C ARG A 215 -15.16 18.19 1.41
N THR A 216 -14.98 18.92 2.50
CA THR A 216 -16.02 19.74 3.11
C THR A 216 -15.44 21.10 3.43
N ASP A 217 -16.14 22.15 3.06
CA ASP A 217 -15.79 23.55 3.27
C ASP A 217 -17.08 24.35 3.64
N PRO A 218 -17.01 25.68 3.85
CA PRO A 218 -18.19 26.46 4.21
C PRO A 218 -19.29 26.48 3.14
N HIS A 219 -18.99 26.11 1.89
CA HIS A 219 -19.96 26.05 0.78
C HIS A 219 -20.62 24.68 0.63
N GLY A 220 -20.11 23.65 1.32
CA GLY A 220 -20.75 22.35 1.41
C GLY A 220 -19.76 21.19 1.30
N ALA A 221 -20.26 20.05 0.84
CA ALA A 221 -19.46 18.84 0.69
C ALA A 221 -19.37 18.40 -0.78
N LEU A 222 -18.15 18.11 -1.22
CA LEU A 222 -17.85 17.56 -2.54
C LEU A 222 -17.28 16.15 -2.38
N THR A 223 -17.79 15.20 -3.14
CA THR A 223 -17.26 13.83 -3.19
C THR A 223 -16.60 13.62 -4.55
N SER A 224 -15.34 13.20 -4.56
CA SER A 224 -14.64 12.90 -5.81
C SER A 224 -15.19 11.61 -6.44
N PRO A 225 -15.08 11.46 -7.78
CA PRO A 225 -15.47 10.22 -8.45
C PRO A 225 -14.80 9.00 -7.82
N THR A 226 -15.59 7.95 -7.56
CA THR A 226 -15.09 6.72 -6.95
C THR A 226 -14.33 5.87 -7.96
N ILE A 227 -13.21 5.29 -7.52
CA ILE A 227 -12.46 4.30 -8.31
C ILE A 227 -12.88 2.91 -7.83
N TYR A 228 -13.49 2.13 -8.73
CA TYR A 228 -13.84 0.73 -8.49
C TYR A 228 -12.66 -0.18 -8.84
N GLU A 229 -11.64 -0.16 -7.99
CA GLU A 229 -10.41 -0.95 -8.15
C GLU A 229 -9.91 -1.40 -6.77
N SER A 230 -9.59 -2.68 -6.62
CA SER A 230 -8.98 -3.20 -5.39
C SER A 230 -7.46 -2.99 -5.42
N SER A 231 -6.86 -2.91 -4.24
CA SER A 231 -5.41 -2.75 -4.11
C SER A 231 -4.64 -3.89 -4.78
N HIS A 232 -5.09 -5.14 -4.61
CA HIS A 232 -4.49 -6.30 -5.26
C HIS A 232 -4.51 -6.19 -6.79
N ARG A 233 -5.67 -5.89 -7.39
CA ARG A 233 -5.78 -5.76 -8.85
C ARG A 233 -4.96 -4.59 -9.38
N ALA A 234 -4.91 -3.46 -8.66
CA ALA A 234 -4.06 -2.32 -8.98
C ALA A 234 -2.56 -2.68 -8.95
N THR A 235 -2.12 -3.39 -7.91
CA THR A 235 -0.75 -3.89 -7.75
C THR A 235 -0.32 -4.71 -8.97
N TRP A 236 -1.10 -5.73 -9.34
CA TRP A 236 -0.75 -6.61 -10.47
C TRP A 236 -0.80 -5.91 -11.83
N LYS A 237 -1.77 -4.99 -12.03
CA LYS A 237 -1.83 -4.16 -13.24
C LYS A 237 -0.60 -3.26 -13.36
N ARG A 238 -0.17 -2.64 -12.26
CA ARG A 238 1.04 -1.83 -12.21
C ARG A 238 2.29 -2.67 -12.48
N LEU A 239 2.38 -3.86 -11.88
CA LEU A 239 3.50 -4.77 -12.09
C LEU A 239 3.63 -5.19 -13.57
N ALA A 240 2.53 -5.61 -14.20
CA ALA A 240 2.54 -6.00 -15.60
C ALA A 240 2.95 -4.84 -16.53
N ALA A 241 2.49 -3.62 -16.25
CA ALA A 241 2.89 -2.43 -17.01
C ALA A 241 4.38 -2.11 -16.87
N LEU A 242 4.92 -2.20 -15.65
CA LEU A 242 6.34 -1.97 -15.39
C LEU A 242 7.22 -3.04 -16.06
N ALA A 243 6.82 -4.31 -15.97
CA ALA A 243 7.53 -5.42 -16.60
C ALA A 243 7.53 -5.30 -18.13
N ALA A 244 6.40 -4.91 -18.73
CA ALA A 244 6.32 -4.68 -20.17
C ALA A 244 7.23 -3.53 -20.65
N ASN A 245 7.48 -2.54 -19.79
CA ASN A 245 8.28 -1.36 -20.10
C ASN A 245 9.74 -1.47 -19.61
N GLY A 246 10.13 -2.58 -18.98
CA GLY A 246 11.47 -2.74 -18.38
C GLY A 246 11.80 -1.69 -17.32
N SER A 247 10.79 -1.21 -16.58
CA SER A 247 10.91 -0.14 -15.58
C SER A 247 10.88 -0.69 -14.15
N THR A 248 11.48 0.03 -13.21
CA THR A 248 11.50 -0.32 -11.78
C THR A 248 10.40 0.41 -11.00
N ALA A 249 10.15 -0.02 -9.76
CA ALA A 249 9.20 0.61 -8.84
C ALA A 249 9.93 1.21 -7.62
N PRO A 250 9.46 2.34 -7.06
CA PRO A 250 10.08 2.96 -5.88
C PRO A 250 9.73 2.26 -4.55
N ASP A 251 8.85 1.26 -4.57
CA ASP A 251 8.22 0.69 -3.38
C ASP A 251 9.19 0.19 -2.30
N LEU A 252 10.32 -0.41 -2.68
CA LEU A 252 11.30 -0.92 -1.70
C LEU A 252 11.98 0.20 -0.91
N ALA A 253 12.26 1.33 -1.56
CA ALA A 253 12.85 2.50 -0.92
C ALA A 253 11.83 3.24 -0.04
N GLU A 254 10.59 3.38 -0.52
CA GLU A 254 9.47 3.92 0.25
C GLU A 254 9.21 3.09 1.51
N PHE A 255 9.17 1.76 1.37
CA PHE A 255 8.96 0.85 2.48
C PHE A 255 10.10 0.88 3.49
N ARG A 256 11.37 0.90 3.03
CA ARG A 256 12.52 1.06 3.92
C ARG A 256 12.45 2.34 4.74
N THR A 257 12.05 3.45 4.11
CA THR A 257 11.87 4.73 4.81
C THR A 257 10.78 4.63 5.87
N ALA A 258 9.64 4.00 5.53
CA ALA A 258 8.52 3.84 6.45
C ALA A 258 8.85 2.97 7.68
N ILE A 259 9.61 1.88 7.51
CA ILE A 259 9.96 0.98 8.63
C ILE A 259 11.16 1.46 9.46
N ALA A 260 11.84 2.53 9.02
CA ALA A 260 12.96 3.12 9.75
C ALA A 260 12.51 4.08 10.87
N TYR A 261 11.24 4.49 10.89
CA TYR A 261 10.70 5.31 11.98
C TYR A 261 10.65 4.52 13.31
N PRO A 262 11.03 5.15 14.43
CA PRO A 262 11.13 4.49 15.74
C PRO A 262 9.79 4.08 16.34
#